data_AF-A0A1M5DYN6-F1
#
_entry.id   AF-A0A1M5DYN6-F1
#
_cell.length_a   1.000
_cell.length_b   1.000
_cell.length_c   1.000
_cell.angle_alpha   90.00
_cell.angle_beta   90.00
_cell.angle_gamma   90.00
#
_symmetry.space_group_name_H-M   'P 1'
#
loop_
_entity.id
_entity.type
_entity.pdbx_description
1 polymer ?
#
loop_
_entity_poly.entity_id
_entity_poly.type
_entity_poly.pdbx_seq_one_letter_code
_entity_poly.pdbx_strand_id
1 'polypeptide(L)'
;MQRKDFLRKGLFAALGAGTITPLISACNKEDISANSSTTPNNSNTATGTPTSSDSCTISPMETAGPFPTKTPSSLVTNDIRSDRPGVPLTIRITINNSKNSCAALAGAIVDIWHCDKDGYYS
;
A
#
# COMPACT_ATOMS: atom_id res chain seq x y z
N MET A 1 32.82 -5.61 -7.56
CA MET A 1 32.55 -6.99 -7.11
C MET A 1 31.34 -7.51 -7.87
N GLN A 2 31.47 -8.63 -8.60
CA GLN A 2 30.43 -9.10 -9.51
C GLN A 2 29.40 -9.98 -8.77
N ARG A 3 28.11 -9.66 -8.95
CA ARG A 3 26.94 -10.33 -8.31
C ARG A 3 26.89 -11.84 -8.50
N LYS A 4 27.69 -12.40 -9.42
CA LYS A 4 27.68 -13.81 -9.82
C LYS A 4 28.42 -14.72 -8.83
N ASP A 5 29.33 -14.17 -8.01
CA ASP A 5 30.12 -14.98 -7.07
C ASP A 5 29.40 -15.28 -5.74
N PHE A 6 28.38 -14.47 -5.39
CA PHE A 6 27.60 -14.64 -4.17
C PHE A 6 26.65 -15.84 -4.26
N LEU A 7 25.99 -16.03 -5.40
CA LEU A 7 25.03 -17.12 -5.61
C LEU A 7 25.70 -18.50 -5.70
N ARG A 8 26.96 -18.57 -6.17
CA ARG A 8 27.71 -19.84 -6.25
C ARG A 8 28.17 -20.36 -4.90
N LYS A 9 28.39 -19.48 -3.93
CA LYS A 9 28.94 -19.85 -2.61
C LYS A 9 27.86 -20.05 -1.53
N GLY A 10 26.63 -19.59 -1.76
CA GLY A 10 25.54 -19.70 -0.78
C GLY A 10 24.78 -21.03 -0.75
N LEU A 11 24.86 -21.86 -1.80
CA LEU A 11 23.97 -23.02 -1.96
C LEU A 11 24.57 -24.38 -1.52
N PHE A 12 25.85 -24.44 -1.15
CA PHE A 12 26.53 -25.73 -0.84
C PHE A 12 26.86 -25.96 0.64
N ALA A 13 26.28 -25.18 1.57
CA ALA A 13 26.57 -25.27 3.00
C ALA A 13 25.45 -25.92 3.84
N ALA A 14 24.80 -26.97 3.33
CA ALA A 14 23.77 -27.71 4.08
C ALA A 14 23.80 -29.22 3.80
N LEU A 15 24.94 -29.86 4.08
CA LEU A 15 25.03 -31.31 4.27
C LEU A 15 25.85 -31.56 5.55
N GLY A 16 25.16 -31.48 6.69
CA GLY A 16 25.67 -31.85 8.02
C GLY A 16 24.54 -32.47 8.82
N ALA A 17 24.71 -33.74 9.19
CA ALA A 17 23.71 -34.59 9.83
C ALA A 17 23.22 -34.06 11.20
N GLY A 18 21.91 -34.15 11.45
CA GLY A 18 21.30 -33.89 12.74
C GLY A 18 19.79 -34.12 12.69
N THR A 19 19.35 -35.28 13.15
CA THR A 19 17.94 -35.68 13.23
C THR A 19 17.18 -34.81 14.23
N ILE A 20 16.15 -34.08 13.78
CA ILE A 20 15.18 -33.42 14.66
C ILE A 20 13.78 -33.91 14.26
N THR A 21 13.22 -34.78 15.09
CA THR A 21 11.82 -35.22 15.09
C THR A 21 10.87 -34.04 15.37
N PRO A 22 9.79 -33.84 14.60
CA PRO A 22 8.65 -33.08 15.09
C PRO A 22 7.56 -34.05 15.56
N LEU A 23 7.49 -34.28 16.88
CA LEU A 23 6.28 -34.72 17.55
C LEU A 23 5.64 -33.47 18.16
N ILE A 24 4.70 -32.86 17.44
CA ILE A 24 3.79 -31.88 18.04
C ILE A 24 2.38 -32.18 17.53
N SER A 25 1.63 -32.83 18.41
CA SER A 25 0.19 -33.05 18.36
C SER A 25 -0.52 -31.71 18.52
N ALA A 26 -1.25 -31.25 17.49
CA ALA A 26 -2.13 -30.10 17.60
C ALA A 26 -3.50 -30.56 18.13
N CYS A 27 -3.74 -30.30 19.42
CA CYS A 27 -5.06 -30.44 20.04
C CYS A 27 -6.00 -29.32 19.58
N ASN A 28 -7.17 -29.77 19.13
CA ASN A 28 -8.54 -29.27 19.34
C ASN A 28 -8.83 -27.77 19.39
N LYS A 29 -9.79 -27.40 18.54
CA LYS A 29 -10.52 -26.14 18.52
C LYS A 29 -11.53 -26.13 19.66
N GLU A 30 -11.29 -25.32 20.67
CA GLU A 30 -12.32 -24.83 21.59
C GLU A 30 -12.12 -23.32 21.73
N ASP A 31 -13.21 -22.59 21.53
CA ASP A 31 -13.62 -21.38 22.26
C ASP A 31 -14.75 -20.70 21.47
N ILE A 32 -15.83 -20.16 22.02
CA ILE A 32 -16.44 -20.13 23.36
C ILE A 32 -17.88 -19.68 23.06
N SER A 33 -18.88 -20.31 23.69
CA SER A 33 -20.26 -19.80 23.68
C SER A 33 -20.32 -18.54 24.53
N ALA A 34 -20.49 -17.38 23.91
CA ALA A 34 -20.87 -16.16 24.59
C ALA A 34 -22.38 -15.99 24.52
N ASN A 35 -23.09 -16.61 25.47
CA ASN A 35 -24.39 -16.11 25.89
C ASN A 35 -24.14 -15.04 26.96
N SER A 36 -24.42 -13.78 26.63
CA SER A 36 -24.79 -12.80 27.65
C SER A 36 -25.69 -11.73 27.05
N SER A 37 -26.96 -11.87 27.40
CA SER A 37 -27.97 -10.84 27.63
C SER A 37 -27.43 -9.42 27.83
N THR A 38 -28.14 -8.44 27.29
CA THR A 38 -28.98 -7.49 28.06
C THR A 38 -29.14 -6.22 27.23
N THR A 39 -30.38 -5.87 26.92
CA THR A 39 -30.79 -4.54 26.46
C THR A 39 -30.60 -3.50 27.57
N PRO A 40 -29.92 -2.38 27.30
CA PRO A 40 -30.20 -1.13 27.97
C PRO A 40 -30.75 -0.16 26.92
N ASN A 41 -32.07 0.00 26.88
CA ASN A 41 -32.68 1.18 26.27
C ASN A 41 -32.45 2.35 27.24
N ASN A 42 -31.28 2.99 27.12
CA ASN A 42 -31.00 4.24 27.81
C ASN A 42 -31.00 5.35 26.77
N SER A 43 -32.11 6.09 26.73
CA SER A 43 -32.21 7.37 26.05
C SER A 43 -31.13 8.31 26.59
N ASN A 44 -30.05 8.46 25.85
CA ASN A 44 -29.09 9.52 26.04
C ASN A 44 -29.00 10.30 24.73
N THR A 45 -29.62 11.47 24.74
CA THR A 45 -29.47 12.50 23.72
C THR A 45 -28.02 12.96 23.70
N ALA A 46 -27.19 12.28 22.92
CA ALA A 46 -25.84 12.70 22.59
C ALA A 46 -25.82 13.09 21.12
N THR A 47 -26.21 14.33 20.83
CA THR A 47 -25.74 15.03 19.64
C THR A 47 -24.26 15.38 19.87
N GLY A 48 -23.44 14.36 20.03
CA GLY A 48 -22.00 14.46 19.87
C GLY A 48 -21.76 14.33 18.38
N THR A 49 -21.79 15.45 17.66
CA THR A 49 -21.08 15.50 16.38
C THR A 49 -19.65 15.07 16.70
N PRO A 50 -19.15 13.94 16.18
CA PRO A 50 -17.75 13.67 16.29
C PRO A 50 -17.09 14.70 15.38
N THR A 51 -16.74 15.86 15.90
CA THR A 51 -15.64 16.65 15.34
C THR A 51 -14.37 15.90 15.70
N SER A 52 -14.22 14.69 15.14
CA SER A 52 -12.91 14.19 14.83
C SER A 52 -12.35 15.22 13.88
N SER A 53 -11.50 16.11 14.39
CA SER A 53 -10.63 16.88 13.52
C SER A 53 -9.83 15.84 12.75
N ASP A 54 -10.24 15.56 11.49
CA ASP A 54 -9.52 14.65 10.63
C ASP A 54 -8.09 15.18 10.54
N SER A 55 -7.18 14.47 11.21
CA SER A 55 -5.77 14.81 11.22
C SER A 55 -5.09 13.92 10.19
N CYS A 56 -4.41 14.55 9.24
CA CYS A 56 -3.64 13.91 8.19
C CYS A 56 -2.20 14.36 8.32
N THR A 57 -1.28 13.45 8.00
CA THR A 57 0.15 13.73 7.99
C THR A 57 0.61 14.05 6.58
N ILE A 58 1.76 14.73 6.48
CA ILE A 58 2.39 15.03 5.20
C ILE A 58 2.95 13.73 4.61
N SER A 59 2.59 13.41 3.37
CA SER A 59 3.18 12.30 2.63
C SER A 59 4.69 12.52 2.44
N PRO A 60 5.50 11.46 2.46
CA PRO A 60 6.94 11.58 2.19
C PRO A 60 7.18 12.17 0.80
N MET A 61 8.33 12.83 0.65
CA MET A 61 8.78 13.37 -0.63
C MET A 61 9.89 12.50 -1.21
N GLU A 62 9.92 12.39 -2.53
CA GLU A 62 10.93 11.66 -3.29
C GLU A 62 11.59 12.58 -4.33
N THR A 63 12.77 12.19 -4.81
CA THR A 63 13.42 12.89 -5.92
C THR A 63 12.74 12.54 -7.25
N ALA A 64 12.45 13.52 -8.10
CA ALA A 64 11.72 13.32 -9.37
C ALA A 64 12.42 12.38 -10.38
N GLY A 65 13.74 12.21 -10.29
CA GLY A 65 14.50 11.41 -11.24
C GLY A 65 14.65 12.07 -12.63
N PRO A 66 15.20 11.34 -13.61
CA PRO A 66 15.63 11.92 -14.89
C PRO A 66 14.50 12.09 -15.93
N PHE A 67 13.37 11.38 -15.80
CA PHE A 67 12.31 11.31 -16.83
C PHE A 67 10.93 11.86 -16.43
N PRO A 68 10.79 12.98 -15.69
CA PRO A 68 9.48 13.56 -15.42
C PRO A 68 8.94 14.30 -16.65
N THR A 69 7.61 14.34 -16.79
CA THR A 69 6.94 15.24 -17.75
C THR A 69 7.29 16.69 -17.42
N LYS A 70 7.78 17.46 -18.41
CA LYS A 70 8.18 18.87 -18.17
C LYS A 70 7.00 19.82 -18.11
N THR A 71 5.90 19.48 -18.79
CA THR A 71 4.68 20.29 -18.87
C THR A 71 3.44 19.41 -18.68
N PRO A 72 3.09 19.02 -17.43
CA PRO A 72 1.99 18.09 -17.18
C PRO A 72 0.63 18.51 -17.76
N SER A 73 0.38 19.82 -17.84
CA SER A 73 -0.86 20.36 -18.42
C SER A 73 -1.00 20.16 -19.94
N SER A 74 0.07 19.76 -20.64
CA SER A 74 0.04 19.53 -22.08
C SER A 74 -0.61 18.21 -22.48
N LEU A 75 -0.73 17.25 -21.55
CA LEU A 75 -1.34 15.94 -21.77
C LEU A 75 -2.15 15.51 -20.55
N VAL A 76 -3.44 15.86 -20.53
CA VAL A 76 -4.36 15.51 -19.44
C VAL A 76 -5.17 14.28 -19.85
N THR A 77 -4.72 13.11 -19.41
CA THR A 77 -5.40 11.83 -19.62
C THR A 77 -5.35 10.99 -18.35
N ASN A 78 -6.32 10.11 -18.19
CA ASN A 78 -6.50 9.18 -17.09
C ASN A 78 -6.21 7.73 -17.50
N ASP A 79 -6.02 7.46 -18.79
CA ASP A 79 -5.49 6.18 -19.30
C ASP A 79 -4.15 6.44 -20.00
N ILE A 80 -3.09 5.83 -19.47
CA ILE A 80 -1.70 5.99 -19.94
C ILE A 80 -1.12 4.69 -20.51
N ARG A 81 -1.95 3.66 -20.77
CA ARG A 81 -1.49 2.35 -21.23
C ARG A 81 -0.95 2.38 -22.67
N SER A 82 -1.50 3.24 -23.52
CA SER A 82 -1.20 3.29 -24.97
C SER A 82 -1.31 1.87 -25.60
N ASP A 83 -0.30 1.48 -26.36
CA ASP A 83 -0.06 0.19 -27.02
C ASP A 83 0.88 -0.72 -26.21
N ARG A 84 1.19 -0.37 -24.96
CA ARG A 84 2.17 -1.11 -24.14
C ARG A 84 1.55 -2.41 -23.58
N PRO A 85 2.22 -3.57 -23.72
CA PRO A 85 1.76 -4.82 -23.10
C PRO A 85 2.02 -4.79 -21.58
N GLY A 86 1.11 -5.38 -20.81
CA GLY A 86 1.25 -5.48 -19.35
C GLY A 86 0.01 -6.01 -18.65
N VAL A 87 0.05 -6.01 -17.31
CA VAL A 87 -1.12 -6.29 -16.47
C VAL A 87 -1.82 -4.96 -16.16
N PRO A 88 -3.14 -4.82 -16.40
CA PRO A 88 -3.87 -3.60 -16.08
C PRO A 88 -3.78 -3.25 -14.58
N LEU A 89 -3.42 -2.01 -14.28
CA LEU A 89 -3.40 -1.45 -12.92
C LEU A 89 -4.29 -0.21 -12.88
N THR A 90 -5.28 -0.22 -11.98
CA THR A 90 -6.09 0.96 -11.67
C THR A 90 -5.53 1.65 -10.44
N ILE A 91 -5.08 2.89 -10.57
CA ILE A 91 -4.57 3.71 -9.47
C ILE A 91 -5.63 4.74 -9.08
N ARG A 92 -5.97 4.80 -7.78
CA ARG A 92 -6.83 5.85 -7.23
C ARG A 92 -6.04 6.66 -6.21
N ILE A 93 -5.79 7.93 -6.51
CA ILE A 93 -5.07 8.85 -5.63
C ILE A 93 -6.07 9.88 -5.09
N THR A 94 -6.08 10.05 -3.77
CA THR A 94 -6.84 11.11 -3.11
C THR A 94 -5.85 12.16 -2.59
N ILE A 95 -6.05 13.42 -2.96
CA ILE A 95 -5.23 14.53 -2.50
C ILE A 95 -6.00 15.32 -1.46
N ASN A 96 -5.42 15.43 -0.25
CA ASN A 96 -5.99 16.19 0.86
C ASN A 96 -5.10 17.38 1.17
N ASN A 97 -5.70 18.45 1.71
CA ASN A 97 -4.98 19.65 2.13
C ASN A 97 -4.79 19.66 3.65
N SER A 98 -3.56 19.41 4.10
CA SER A 98 -3.19 19.44 5.52
C SER A 98 -3.36 20.81 6.18
N LYS A 99 -3.43 21.89 5.40
CA LYS A 99 -3.67 23.27 5.88
C LYS A 99 -5.16 23.63 5.92
N ASN A 100 -6.05 22.74 5.51
CA ASN A 100 -7.49 22.96 5.47
C ASN A 100 -8.25 21.77 6.06
N SER A 101 -7.94 21.42 7.31
CA SER A 101 -8.60 20.32 8.04
C SER A 101 -8.65 19.01 7.26
N CYS A 102 -7.61 18.72 6.47
CA CYS A 102 -7.51 17.52 5.64
C CYS A 102 -8.66 17.34 4.64
N ALA A 103 -9.34 18.43 4.27
CA ALA A 103 -10.33 18.44 3.21
C ALA A 103 -9.70 18.05 1.87
N ALA A 104 -10.50 17.43 1.00
CA ALA A 104 -10.08 17.09 -0.37
C ALA A 104 -9.65 18.35 -1.14
N LEU A 105 -8.53 18.27 -1.84
CA LEU A 105 -8.01 19.36 -2.66
C LEU A 105 -8.60 19.29 -4.07
N ALA A 106 -9.44 20.25 -4.42
CA ALA A 106 -9.99 20.38 -5.76
C ALA A 106 -8.97 20.98 -6.75
N GLY A 107 -9.03 20.55 -8.02
CA GLY A 107 -8.25 21.13 -9.10
C GLY A 107 -6.75 20.78 -9.11
N ALA A 108 -6.30 19.82 -8.29
CA ALA A 108 -4.93 19.34 -8.33
C ALA A 108 -4.65 18.61 -9.66
N ILE A 109 -3.51 18.92 -10.29
CA ILE A 109 -2.98 18.14 -11.41
C ILE A 109 -2.15 17.00 -10.84
N VAL A 110 -2.48 15.78 -11.23
CA VAL A 110 -1.74 14.57 -10.88
C VAL A 110 -1.05 14.06 -12.14
N ASP A 111 0.29 14.11 -12.14
CA ASP A 111 1.13 13.63 -13.22
C ASP A 111 1.81 12.32 -12.82
N ILE A 112 1.62 11.27 -13.63
CA ILE A 112 2.16 9.93 -13.37
C ILE A 112 2.93 9.49 -14.61
N TRP A 113 4.18 9.10 -14.42
CA TRP A 113 5.02 8.49 -15.45
C TRP A 113 5.64 7.21 -14.91
N HIS A 114 5.82 6.21 -15.78
CA HIS A 114 6.49 4.96 -15.44
C HIS A 114 7.12 4.34 -16.69
N CYS A 115 8.02 3.38 -16.51
CA CYS A 115 8.53 2.58 -17.61
C CYS A 115 7.57 1.46 -18.00
N ASP A 116 7.66 1.01 -19.24
CA ASP A 116 7.00 -0.24 -19.66
C ASP A 116 7.61 -1.48 -18.97
N LYS A 117 7.09 -2.67 -19.33
CA LYS A 117 7.53 -3.95 -18.76
C LYS A 117 9.02 -4.26 -18.95
N ASP A 118 9.67 -3.65 -19.95
CA ASP A 118 11.08 -3.88 -20.29
C ASP A 118 11.99 -2.78 -19.72
N GLY A 119 11.41 -1.75 -19.10
CA GLY A 119 12.15 -0.66 -18.45
C GLY A 119 12.33 0.59 -19.32
N TYR A 120 11.63 0.71 -20.45
CA TYR A 120 11.72 1.89 -21.31
C TYR A 120 10.75 2.99 -20.87
N TYR A 121 11.25 4.21 -20.75
CA TYR A 121 10.46 5.42 -20.51
C TYR A 121 10.07 6.07 -21.85
N SER A 122 8.92 6.75 -21.85
CA SER A 122 8.40 7.48 -23.02
C SER A 122 9.09 8.82 -23.20
#